data_AF-A0A6P0Y2B7-F1
#
_entry.id   AF-A0A6P0Y2B7-F1
#
_cell.length_a   1.000
_cell.length_b   1.000
_cell.length_c   1.000
_cell.angle_alpha   90.00
_cell.angle_beta   90.00
_cell.angle_gamma   90.00
#
_symmetry.space_group_name_H-M   'P 1'
#
loop_
_entity.id
_entity.type
_entity.pdbx_description
1 polymer ?
#
loop_
_entity_poly.entity_id
_entity_poly.type
_entity_poly.pdbx_seq_one_letter_code
_entity_poly.pdbx_strand_id
1 'polypeptide(L)'
;VMSTDQGLIEGKAHQLLRYRRELGSDVKIFADVLVKHAQPLGEPNLTTVVQETIERGLADGIILSGWTTGSPPTLEDLKLASAAASDTPIFIGSGANLNNISTLMPAVDGVIVSSSLKRHGQIDQPIDPIRVSQFVEATQRSLSNQRQDHENWQKETNNLPSPLKN
;
A
#
# COMPACT_ATOMS: atom_id res chain seq x y z
N VAL A 1 1.16 18.35 -7.71
CA VAL A 1 2.53 18.51 -8.30
C VAL A 1 3.53 18.18 -7.20
N MET A 2 4.58 17.45 -7.53
CA MET A 2 5.64 17.07 -6.60
C MET A 2 6.94 17.75 -7.02
N SER A 3 7.71 18.25 -6.06
CA SER A 3 9.07 18.75 -6.25
C SER A 3 10.06 17.63 -5.97
N THR A 4 11.01 17.41 -6.88
CA THR A 4 12.10 16.42 -6.75
C THR A 4 13.45 17.10 -6.94
N ASP A 5 14.54 16.38 -6.69
CA ASP A 5 15.90 16.78 -7.04
C ASP A 5 16.10 16.94 -8.56
N GLN A 6 15.21 16.38 -9.39
CA GLN A 6 15.20 16.48 -10.85
C GLN A 6 14.17 17.50 -11.39
N GLY A 7 13.56 18.29 -10.51
CA GLY A 7 12.56 19.30 -10.87
C GLY A 7 11.12 18.91 -10.53
N LEU A 8 10.16 19.61 -11.14
CA LEU A 8 8.73 19.40 -10.87
C LEU A 8 8.17 18.24 -11.67
N ILE A 9 7.43 17.37 -10.99
CA ILE A 9 6.72 16.22 -11.59
C ILE A 9 5.21 16.41 -11.40
N GLU A 10 4.48 16.24 -12.49
CA GLU A 10 3.03 16.36 -12.55
C GLU A 10 2.40 15.03 -12.98
N GLY A 11 1.29 14.67 -12.34
CA GLY A 11 0.52 13.49 -12.73
C GLY A 11 -0.11 13.66 -14.12
N LYS A 12 0.02 12.65 -14.97
CA LYS A 12 -0.48 12.66 -16.36
C LYS A 12 -1.69 11.72 -16.57
N ALA A 13 -2.54 11.58 -15.55
CA ALA A 13 -3.64 10.61 -15.53
C ALA A 13 -4.50 10.66 -16.81
N HIS A 14 -4.92 11.85 -17.24
CA HIS A 14 -5.75 12.01 -18.43
C HIS A 14 -5.07 11.54 -19.73
N GLN A 15 -3.75 11.72 -19.87
CA GLN A 15 -2.99 11.26 -21.05
C GLN A 15 -2.84 9.74 -21.01
N LEU A 16 -2.48 9.21 -19.84
CA LEU A 16 -2.32 7.77 -19.62
C LEU A 16 -3.62 7.00 -19.90
N LEU A 17 -4.75 7.50 -19.42
CA LEU A 17 -6.06 6.88 -19.62
C LEU A 17 -6.53 6.90 -21.09
N ARG A 18 -6.27 8.00 -21.81
CA ARG A 18 -6.54 8.08 -23.26
C ARG A 18 -5.67 7.09 -24.02
N TYR A 19 -4.40 7.01 -23.67
CA TYR A 19 -3.48 6.07 -24.29
C TYR A 19 -3.89 4.61 -24.04
N ARG A 20 -4.26 4.25 -22.80
CA ARG A 20 -4.82 2.92 -22.47
C ARG A 20 -6.04 2.59 -23.35
N ARG A 21 -6.94 3.56 -23.54
CA ARG A 21 -8.12 3.41 -24.41
C ARG A 21 -7.74 3.24 -25.87
N GLU A 22 -6.80 4.01 -26.39
CA GLU A 22 -6.31 3.92 -27.77
C GLU A 22 -5.68 2.55 -28.07
N LEU A 23 -4.99 1.96 -27.08
CA LEU A 23 -4.47 0.61 -27.18
C LEU A 23 -5.55 -0.48 -27.06
N GLY A 24 -6.78 -0.13 -26.68
CA GLY A 24 -7.84 -1.10 -26.35
C GLY A 24 -7.48 -2.02 -25.20
N SER A 25 -6.61 -1.57 -24.28
CA SER A 25 -6.07 -2.39 -23.19
C SER A 25 -6.86 -2.19 -21.89
N ASP A 26 -6.97 -3.26 -21.12
CA ASP A 26 -7.53 -3.31 -19.77
C ASP A 26 -6.45 -3.29 -18.66
N VAL A 27 -5.20 -2.96 -19.02
CA VAL A 27 -4.08 -2.91 -18.08
C VAL A 27 -4.41 -2.01 -16.88
N LYS A 28 -4.14 -2.52 -15.68
CA LYS A 28 -4.39 -1.84 -14.42
C LYS A 28 -3.35 -0.75 -14.20
N ILE A 29 -3.82 0.43 -13.76
CA ILE A 29 -2.98 1.58 -13.46
C ILE A 29 -2.88 1.73 -11.95
N PHE A 30 -1.71 1.42 -11.39
CA PHE A 30 -1.44 1.65 -9.98
C PHE A 30 -0.66 2.96 -9.84
N ALA A 31 -1.16 3.88 -9.01
CA ALA A 31 -0.62 5.22 -8.89
C ALA A 31 0.00 5.46 -7.50
N ASP A 32 1.20 6.04 -7.48
CA ASP A 32 1.82 6.49 -6.24
C ASP A 32 1.04 7.67 -5.64
N VAL A 33 0.71 7.55 -4.36
CA VAL A 33 0.24 8.64 -3.50
C VAL A 33 1.45 9.22 -2.79
N LEU A 34 1.74 10.50 -3.05
CA LEU A 34 2.92 11.21 -2.52
C LEU A 34 4.23 10.47 -2.85
N VAL A 35 4.74 10.70 -4.05
CA VAL A 35 5.93 10.07 -4.63
C VAL A 35 7.14 10.13 -3.68
N LYS A 36 7.80 8.99 -3.46
CA LYS A 36 9.07 8.89 -2.71
C LYS A 36 10.14 9.83 -3.28
N HIS A 37 11.04 10.35 -2.43
CA HIS A 37 12.06 11.35 -2.81
C HIS A 37 11.48 12.64 -3.40
N ALA A 38 10.21 12.92 -3.16
CA ALA A 38 9.55 14.12 -3.63
C ALA A 38 8.79 14.79 -2.47
N GLN A 39 8.68 16.11 -2.53
CA GLN A 39 7.87 16.89 -1.61
C GLN A 39 6.68 17.48 -2.37
N PRO A 40 5.43 17.34 -1.89
CA PRO A 40 4.32 18.01 -2.52
C PRO A 40 4.53 19.53 -2.52
N LEU A 41 4.11 20.19 -3.61
CA LEU A 41 3.99 21.65 -3.60
C LEU A 41 2.78 22.04 -2.74
N GLY A 42 3.04 22.29 -1.46
CA GLY A 42 2.04 22.56 -0.42
C GLY A 42 1.97 21.46 0.64
N GLU A 43 1.02 21.57 1.56
CA GLU A 43 0.78 20.60 2.63
C GLU A 43 -0.58 19.93 2.40
N PRO A 44 -0.68 18.98 1.45
CA PRO A 44 -1.96 18.39 1.13
C PRO A 44 -2.38 17.40 2.21
N ASN A 45 -3.68 17.37 2.49
CA ASN A 45 -4.26 16.35 3.37
C ASN A 45 -4.20 14.98 2.70
N LEU A 46 -3.64 13.96 3.38
CA LEU A 46 -3.45 12.62 2.82
C LEU A 46 -4.75 11.99 2.30
N THR A 47 -5.85 12.11 3.05
CA THR A 47 -7.17 11.61 2.65
C THR A 47 -7.58 12.21 1.31
N THR A 48 -7.45 13.53 1.14
CA THR A 48 -7.77 14.21 -0.11
C THR A 48 -6.88 13.75 -1.26
N VAL A 49 -5.58 13.58 -1.04
CA VAL A 49 -4.67 13.11 -2.11
C VAL A 49 -5.02 11.69 -2.56
N VAL A 50 -5.35 10.81 -1.62
CA VAL A 50 -5.82 9.45 -1.92
C VAL A 50 -7.08 9.49 -2.77
N GLN A 51 -8.11 10.24 -2.33
CA GLN A 51 -9.37 10.38 -3.06
C GLN A 51 -9.17 10.96 -4.46
N GLU A 52 -8.38 12.02 -4.61
CA GLU A 52 -8.09 12.63 -5.90
C GLU A 52 -7.31 11.66 -6.82
N THR A 53 -6.40 10.86 -6.27
CA THR A 53 -5.65 9.84 -7.05
C THR A 53 -6.60 8.77 -7.61
N ILE A 54 -7.63 8.41 -6.85
CA ILE A 54 -8.62 7.39 -7.23
C ILE A 54 -9.71 7.98 -8.14
N GLU A 55 -10.44 8.99 -7.66
CA GLU A 55 -11.65 9.48 -8.31
C GLU A 55 -11.35 10.33 -9.54
N ARG A 56 -10.35 11.20 -9.44
CA ARG A 56 -9.95 12.09 -10.54
C ARG A 56 -8.84 11.46 -11.38
N GLY A 57 -7.92 10.73 -10.76
CA GLY A 57 -6.85 10.00 -11.43
C GLY A 57 -7.30 8.69 -12.08
N LEU A 58 -8.45 8.13 -11.67
CA LEU A 58 -8.98 6.82 -12.10
C LEU A 58 -7.96 5.69 -11.94
N ALA A 59 -7.20 5.73 -10.84
CA ALA A 59 -6.27 4.67 -10.50
C ALA A 59 -7.04 3.39 -10.13
N ASP A 60 -6.60 2.25 -10.67
CA ASP A 60 -7.14 0.92 -10.32
C ASP A 60 -6.62 0.41 -8.97
N GLY A 61 -5.58 1.05 -8.43
CA GLY A 61 -4.93 0.74 -7.17
C GLY A 61 -4.00 1.89 -6.78
N ILE A 62 -3.74 2.03 -5.47
CA ILE A 62 -2.83 3.06 -4.97
C ILE A 62 -1.60 2.46 -4.32
N ILE A 63 -0.48 3.17 -4.42
CA ILE A 63 0.79 2.79 -3.80
C ILE A 63 1.15 3.88 -2.79
N LEU A 64 1.26 3.51 -1.52
CA LEU A 64 1.81 4.36 -0.47
C LEU A 64 3.28 4.00 -0.22
N SER A 65 4.17 4.98 -0.33
CA SER A 65 5.59 4.82 -0.03
C SER A 65 5.96 5.69 1.17
N GLY A 66 6.95 5.24 1.96
CA GLY A 66 7.62 6.11 2.91
C GLY A 66 8.51 7.13 2.20
N TRP A 67 8.91 8.17 2.92
CA TRP A 67 9.66 9.32 2.37
C TRP A 67 11.03 8.95 1.76
N THR A 68 11.64 7.87 2.26
CA THR A 68 12.97 7.41 1.83
C THR A 68 12.98 5.90 1.56
N THR A 69 13.93 5.46 0.72
CA THR A 69 14.11 4.03 0.40
C THR A 69 14.34 3.22 1.67
N GLY A 70 13.55 2.15 1.84
CA GLY A 70 13.66 1.27 3.00
C GLY A 70 12.82 1.69 4.21
N SER A 71 12.19 2.86 4.17
CA SER A 71 11.25 3.32 5.20
C SER A 71 9.81 3.02 4.77
N PRO A 72 9.01 2.32 5.61
CA PRO A 72 7.58 2.15 5.35
C PRO A 72 6.80 3.41 5.72
N PRO A 73 5.59 3.61 5.18
CA PRO A 73 4.62 4.56 5.71
C PRO A 73 4.29 4.26 7.18
N THR A 74 3.82 5.26 7.93
CA THR A 74 3.38 5.03 9.31
C THR A 74 2.07 4.23 9.34
N LEU A 75 1.80 3.49 10.42
CA LEU A 75 0.53 2.77 10.56
C LEU A 75 -0.68 3.72 10.58
N GLU A 76 -0.49 4.95 11.04
CA GLU A 76 -1.53 5.99 11.03
C GLU A 76 -1.87 6.41 9.60
N ASP A 77 -0.85 6.71 8.79
CA ASP A 77 -1.03 7.05 7.38
C ASP A 77 -1.69 5.91 6.61
N LEU A 78 -1.31 4.65 6.87
CA LEU A 78 -1.92 3.48 6.25
C LEU A 78 -3.40 3.34 6.60
N LYS A 79 -3.79 3.59 7.85
CA LYS A 79 -5.20 3.56 8.27
C LYS A 79 -6.00 4.69 7.64
N LEU A 80 -5.44 5.89 7.59
CA LEU A 80 -6.07 7.04 6.93
C LEU A 80 -6.26 6.78 5.43
N ALA A 81 -5.23 6.25 4.76
CA ALA A 81 -5.31 5.89 3.36
C ALA A 81 -6.32 4.76 3.11
N SER A 82 -6.34 3.73 3.95
CA SER A 82 -7.31 2.62 3.89
C SER A 82 -8.75 3.13 3.99
N ALA A 83 -9.04 4.00 4.96
CA ALA A 83 -10.35 4.62 5.07
C ALA A 83 -10.71 5.49 3.85
N ALA A 84 -9.72 6.17 3.27
CA ALA A 84 -9.92 7.06 2.12
C ALA A 84 -10.09 6.31 0.78
N ALA A 85 -9.49 5.11 0.64
CA ALA A 85 -9.47 4.37 -0.61
C ALA A 85 -10.74 3.58 -0.90
N SER A 86 -11.61 3.42 0.10
CA SER A 86 -12.83 2.60 0.02
C SER A 86 -12.52 1.19 -0.51
N ASP A 87 -12.99 0.84 -1.71
CA ASP A 87 -12.79 -0.49 -2.31
C ASP A 87 -11.54 -0.57 -3.22
N THR A 88 -10.77 0.52 -3.32
CA THR A 88 -9.58 0.56 -4.18
C THR A 88 -8.38 -0.06 -3.44
N PRO A 89 -7.69 -1.05 -4.03
CA PRO A 89 -6.64 -1.77 -3.33
C PRO A 89 -5.41 -0.88 -3.05
N ILE A 90 -4.84 -1.05 -1.87
CA ILE A 90 -3.69 -0.30 -1.36
C ILE A 90 -2.46 -1.20 -1.29
N PHE A 91 -1.35 -0.68 -1.80
CA PHE A 91 -0.06 -1.35 -1.76
C PHE A 91 0.98 -0.48 -1.06
N ILE A 92 1.90 -1.10 -0.32
CA ILE A 92 3.09 -0.40 0.19
C ILE A 92 4.21 -0.48 -0.84
N GLY A 93 4.75 0.65 -1.27
CA GLY A 93 5.80 0.74 -2.29
C GLY A 93 7.24 0.73 -1.74
N SER A 94 7.43 0.86 -0.42
CA SER A 94 8.76 0.90 0.19
C SER A 94 8.80 0.41 1.63
N GLY A 95 9.97 -0.08 2.05
CA GLY A 95 10.28 -0.34 3.46
C GLY A 95 9.74 -1.63 4.07
N ALA A 96 8.95 -2.40 3.32
CA ALA A 96 8.58 -3.75 3.72
C ALA A 96 9.81 -4.68 3.80
N ASN A 97 9.93 -5.40 4.92
CA ASN A 97 10.98 -6.38 5.19
C ASN A 97 10.48 -7.46 6.15
N LEU A 98 11.30 -8.48 6.39
CA LEU A 98 10.94 -9.63 7.23
C LEU A 98 10.48 -9.23 8.65
N ASN A 99 11.03 -8.15 9.22
CA ASN A 99 10.78 -7.76 10.60
C ASN A 99 9.48 -6.98 10.78
N ASN A 100 8.96 -6.33 9.72
CA ASN A 100 7.79 -5.47 9.81
C ASN A 100 6.60 -5.93 8.97
N ILE A 101 6.77 -6.89 8.05
CA ILE A 101 5.70 -7.31 7.15
C ILE A 101 4.44 -7.79 7.88
N SER A 102 4.61 -8.49 8.99
CA SER A 102 3.49 -9.00 9.78
C SER A 102 2.63 -7.91 10.41
N THR A 103 3.21 -6.72 10.62
CA THR A 103 2.53 -5.54 11.17
C THR A 103 1.91 -4.68 10.07
N LEU A 104 2.51 -4.69 8.87
CA LEU A 104 2.07 -3.89 7.73
C LEU A 104 0.91 -4.52 6.96
N MET A 105 1.01 -5.82 6.63
CA MET A 105 -0.02 -6.53 5.85
C MET A 105 -1.44 -6.42 6.40
N PRO A 106 -1.67 -6.38 7.73
CA PRO A 106 -3.00 -6.12 8.29
C PRO A 106 -3.74 -4.88 7.80
N ALA A 107 -3.02 -3.87 7.32
CA ALA A 107 -3.58 -2.56 6.97
C ALA A 107 -3.68 -2.31 5.45
N VAL A 108 -3.21 -3.24 4.61
CA VAL A 108 -3.09 -3.05 3.16
C VAL A 108 -3.36 -4.35 2.39
N ASP A 109 -3.61 -4.24 1.09
CA ASP A 109 -3.89 -5.38 0.21
C ASP A 109 -2.63 -6.05 -0.31
N GLY A 110 -1.48 -5.36 -0.26
CA GLY A 110 -0.21 -5.93 -0.65
C GLY A 110 0.99 -5.02 -0.44
N VAL A 111 2.15 -5.52 -0.85
CA VAL A 111 3.43 -4.80 -0.78
C VAL A 111 4.25 -5.04 -2.04
N ILE A 112 4.95 -4.01 -2.49
CA ILE A 112 5.95 -4.07 -3.55
C ILE A 112 7.31 -3.98 -2.88
N VAL A 113 8.07 -5.08 -2.96
CA VAL A 113 9.31 -5.26 -2.19
C VAL A 113 10.45 -5.73 -3.08
N SER A 114 11.65 -5.20 -2.85
CA SER A 114 12.84 -5.53 -3.66
C SER A 114 14.11 -5.63 -2.83
N SER A 115 14.66 -4.51 -2.34
CA SER A 115 15.97 -4.49 -1.67
C SER A 115 16.05 -5.45 -0.49
N SER A 116 15.01 -5.57 0.33
CA SER A 116 14.99 -6.49 1.48
C SER A 116 15.01 -7.98 1.07
N LEU A 117 14.69 -8.32 -0.17
CA LEU A 117 14.76 -9.67 -0.74
C LEU A 117 16.08 -9.95 -1.47
N LYS A 118 16.91 -8.93 -1.72
CA LYS A 118 18.23 -9.08 -2.34
C LYS A 118 19.28 -9.50 -1.33
N ARG A 119 20.34 -10.17 -1.79
CA ARG A 119 21.47 -10.56 -0.93
C ARG A 119 22.04 -9.34 -0.23
N HIS A 120 22.28 -9.47 1.08
CA HIS A 120 22.76 -8.38 1.95
C HIS A 120 21.91 -7.10 1.93
N GLY A 121 20.69 -7.13 1.38
CA GLY A 121 19.85 -5.94 1.27
C GLY A 121 20.26 -4.95 0.16
N GLN A 122 21.22 -5.30 -0.71
CA GLN A 122 21.84 -4.37 -1.65
C GLN A 122 21.16 -4.42 -3.03
N ILE A 123 20.95 -3.25 -3.65
CA ILE A 123 20.12 -3.14 -4.88
C ILE A 123 20.77 -3.77 -6.12
N ASP A 124 22.10 -3.81 -6.15
CA ASP A 124 22.94 -4.38 -7.22
C ASP A 124 23.06 -5.91 -7.13
N GLN A 125 22.73 -6.48 -5.97
CA GLN A 125 22.80 -7.92 -5.74
C GLN A 125 21.56 -8.66 -6.28
N PRO A 126 21.69 -9.95 -6.63
CA PRO A 126 20.55 -10.76 -7.04
C PRO A 126 19.57 -10.99 -5.87
N ILE A 127 18.34 -11.37 -6.22
CA ILE A 127 17.34 -11.84 -5.25
C ILE A 127 17.86 -13.11 -4.58
N ASP A 128 17.66 -13.19 -3.27
CA ASP A 128 18.00 -14.36 -2.45
C ASP A 128 16.73 -15.21 -2.22
N PRO A 129 16.64 -16.43 -2.79
CA PRO A 129 15.48 -17.29 -2.64
C PRO A 129 15.12 -17.60 -1.17
N ILE A 130 16.11 -17.66 -0.28
CA ILE A 130 15.87 -17.94 1.15
C ILE A 130 15.14 -16.75 1.78
N ARG A 131 15.58 -15.53 1.48
CA ARG A 131 14.94 -14.30 1.99
C ARG A 131 13.52 -14.15 1.44
N VAL A 132 13.29 -14.52 0.19
CA VAL A 132 11.94 -14.57 -0.42
C VAL A 132 11.06 -15.56 0.35
N SER A 133 11.52 -16.79 0.56
CA SER A 133 10.75 -17.82 1.29
C SER A 133 10.36 -17.33 2.68
N GLN A 134 11.32 -16.80 3.43
CA GLN A 134 11.08 -16.28 4.79
C GLN A 134 10.08 -15.13 4.79
N PHE A 135 10.18 -14.21 3.82
CA PHE A 135 9.27 -13.08 3.71
C PHE A 135 7.84 -13.53 3.39
N VAL A 136 7.67 -14.45 2.44
CA VAL A 136 6.36 -15.00 2.07
C VAL A 136 5.75 -15.79 3.22
N GLU A 137 6.54 -16.60 3.93
CA GLU A 137 6.07 -17.30 5.13
C GLU A 137 5.58 -16.34 6.22
N ALA A 138 6.34 -15.28 6.51
CA ALA A 138 5.94 -14.27 7.49
C ALA A 138 4.64 -13.56 7.08
N THR A 139 4.51 -13.24 5.78
CA THR A 139 3.30 -12.64 5.19
C THR A 139 2.09 -13.57 5.37
N GLN A 140 2.23 -14.85 5.00
CA GLN A 140 1.16 -15.83 5.08
C GLN A 140 0.72 -16.07 6.52
N ARG A 141 1.67 -16.20 7.47
CA ARG A 141 1.36 -16.36 8.89
C ARG A 141 0.56 -15.17 9.43
N SER A 142 0.92 -13.94 9.06
CA SER A 142 0.16 -12.74 9.44
C SER A 142 -1.29 -12.80 8.96
N LEU A 143 -1.51 -13.14 7.69
CA LEU A 143 -2.86 -13.26 7.11
C LEU A 143 -3.68 -14.39 7.74
N SER A 144 -3.05 -15.53 8.06
CA SER A 144 -3.71 -16.64 8.74
C SER A 144 -4.15 -16.26 10.16
N ASN A 145 -3.29 -15.57 10.92
CA ASN A 145 -3.61 -15.13 12.27
C ASN A 145 -4.79 -14.13 12.27
N GLN A 146 -4.80 -13.18 11.34
CA GLN A 146 -5.91 -12.23 11.21
C GLN A 146 -7.26 -12.90 10.95
N ARG A 147 -7.28 -13.92 10.08
CA ARG A 147 -8.52 -14.68 9.82
C ARG A 147 -9.00 -15.40 11.07
N GLN A 148 -8.10 -16.04 11.81
CA GLN A 148 -8.43 -16.71 13.06
C GLN A 148 -8.93 -15.74 14.13
N ASP A 149 -8.29 -14.58 14.30
CA ASP A 149 -8.70 -13.55 15.24
C ASP A 149 -10.11 -13.02 14.92
N HIS A 150 -10.39 -12.78 13.65
CA HIS A 150 -11.71 -12.33 13.21
C HIS A 150 -12.80 -13.41 13.39
N GLU A 151 -12.50 -14.67 13.06
CA GLU A 151 -13.41 -15.80 13.31
C GLU A 151 -13.69 -16.01 14.81
N ASN A 152 -12.67 -15.86 15.66
CA ASN A 152 -12.81 -15.98 17.10
C ASN A 152 -13.66 -14.83 17.67
N TRP A 153 -13.41 -13.60 17.24
CA TRP A 153 -14.19 -12.43 17.65
C TRP A 153 -15.67 -12.58 17.27
N GLN A 154 -15.98 -13.03 16.05
CA GLN A 154 -17.36 -13.28 15.62
C GLN A 154 -18.07 -14.35 16.45
N LYS A 155 -17.36 -15.42 16.83
CA LYS A 155 -17.90 -16.48 17.71
C LYS A 155 -18.19 -15.94 19.10
N GLU A 156 -17.31 -15.11 19.65
CA GLU A 156 -17.50 -14.47 20.95
C GLU A 156 -18.70 -13.50 20.91
N THR A 157 -18.81 -12.64 19.90
CA THR A 157 -19.92 -11.68 19.78
C THR A 157 -21.28 -12.35 19.58
N ASN A 158 -21.32 -13.48 18.86
CA ASN A 158 -22.56 -14.24 18.68
C ASN A 158 -22.98 -15.01 19.94
N ASN A 159 -22.07 -15.21 20.89
CA ASN A 159 -22.33 -15.86 22.18
C ASN A 159 -22.58 -14.85 23.31
N LEU A 160 -22.52 -13.54 23.05
CA LEU A 160 -22.89 -12.52 24.03
C LEU A 160 -24.42 -12.55 24.24
N PRO A 161 -24.91 -12.59 25.49
CA PRO A 161 -26.33 -12.51 25.77
C PRO A 161 -26.88 -11.19 25.20
N SER A 162 -28.01 -11.27 24.50
CA SER A 162 -28.65 -10.09 23.92
C SER A 162 -28.84 -9.02 24.99
N PRO A 163 -28.47 -7.75 24.75
CA PRO A 163 -28.77 -6.70 25.70
C PRO A 163 -30.28 -6.71 25.93
N LEU A 164 -30.66 -6.79 27.20
CA LEU A 164 -32.04 -6.80 27.66
C LEU A 164 -32.79 -5.68 26.92
N LYS A 165 -33.75 -6.08 26.09
CA LYS A 165 -34.72 -5.18 25.50
C LYS A 165 -35.57 -4.65 26.66
N ASN A 166 -35.21 -3.47 27.17
CA ASN A 166 -36.08 -2.67 28.03
C ASN A 166 -36.98 -1.80 27.15
#